data_AF-A0A7C7MTB4-F1
#
_entry.id   AF-A0A7C7MTB4-F1
#
_cell.length_a   1.000
_cell.length_b   1.000
_cell.length_c   1.000
_cell.angle_alpha   90.00
_cell.angle_beta   90.00
_cell.angle_gamma   90.00
#
_symmetry.space_group_name_H-M   'P 1'
#
loop_
_entity.id
_entity.type
_entity.pdbx_description
1 polymer ?
#
loop_
_entity_poly.entity_id
_entity_poly.type
_entity_poly.pdbx_seq_one_letter_code
_entity_poly.pdbx_strand_id
1 'polypeptide(L)'
;MLNNTVGFQALISLLLIKKTKTASIGSLSGALISFIPFISLIIIGVYPMEYLIFYLGALTIIIIRHKENIKKLINNNERKF
;
A
#
# COMPACT_ATOMS: atom_id res chain seq x y z
N MET A 1 -17.48 9.25 1.08
CA MET A 1 -16.96 7.86 1.11
C MET A 1 -15.43 7.76 1.14
N LEU A 2 -14.69 8.56 0.35
CA LEU A 2 -13.21 8.52 0.31
C LEU A 2 -12.49 8.82 1.64
N ASN A 3 -13.03 9.71 2.49
CA ASN A 3 -12.37 10.06 3.75
C ASN A 3 -12.30 8.89 4.76
N ASN A 4 -13.25 7.95 4.71
CA ASN A 4 -13.28 6.82 5.65
C ASN A 4 -12.31 5.71 5.25
N THR A 5 -12.10 5.49 3.93
CA THR A 5 -11.17 4.48 3.42
C THR A 5 -9.71 4.87 3.64
N VAL A 6 -9.36 6.16 3.50
CA VAL A 6 -8.02 6.67 3.81
C VAL A 6 -7.69 6.47 5.29
N GLY A 7 -8.65 6.72 6.19
CA GLY A 7 -8.50 6.47 7.62
C GLY A 7 -8.26 4.99 7.94
N PHE A 8 -8.98 4.08 7.28
CA PHE A 8 -8.83 2.64 7.47
C PHE A 8 -7.44 2.12 7.08
N GLN A 9 -6.91 2.57 5.95
CA GLN A 9 -5.56 2.20 5.48
C GLN A 9 -4.49 2.67 6.47
N ALA A 10 -4.60 3.91 6.93
CA ALA A 10 -3.68 4.49 7.91
C ALA A 10 -3.71 3.71 9.24
N LEU A 11 -4.90 3.30 9.71
CA LEU A 11 -5.04 2.49 10.92
C LEU A 11 -4.32 1.13 10.78
N ILE A 12 -4.48 0.44 9.65
CA ILE A 12 -3.79 -0.83 9.41
C ILE A 12 -2.27 -0.63 9.38
N SER A 13 -1.78 0.41 8.69
CA SER A 13 -0.36 0.75 8.67
C SER A 13 0.19 0.98 10.08
N LEU A 14 -0.52 1.77 10.90
CA LEU A 14 -0.10 2.06 12.27
C LEU A 14 -0.08 0.80 13.15
N LEU A 15 -1.08 -0.08 13.01
CA LEU A 15 -1.11 -1.36 13.71
C LEU A 15 0.07 -2.25 13.32
N LEU A 16 0.40 -2.32 12.03
CA LEU A 16 1.54 -3.09 11.53
C LEU A 16 2.87 -2.51 11.99
N ILE A 17 3.03 -1.18 12.02
CA ILE A 17 4.21 -0.51 12.59
C ILE A 17 4.32 -0.87 14.08
N LYS A 18 3.23 -0.78 14.83
CA LYS A 18 3.23 -1.11 16.27
C LYS A 18 3.64 -2.55 16.52
N LYS A 19 3.18 -3.50 15.70
CA LYS A 19 3.47 -4.93 15.84
C LYS A 19 4.89 -5.30 15.39
N THR A 20 5.33 -4.78 14.25
CA THR A 20 6.61 -5.16 13.62
C THR A 20 7.78 -4.29 14.04
N LYS A 21 7.49 -3.11 14.59
CA LYS A 21 8.44 -2.04 14.88
C LYS A 21 9.19 -1.55 13.64
N THR A 22 8.62 -1.72 12.44
CA THR A 22 9.26 -1.27 11.18
C THR A 22 8.36 -0.31 10.41
N ALA A 23 8.91 0.83 9.98
CA ALA A 23 8.17 1.80 9.18
C ALA A 23 7.92 1.30 7.75
N SER A 24 8.84 0.53 7.19
CA SER A 24 8.74 0.02 5.82
C SER A 24 7.58 -0.94 5.64
N ILE A 25 7.32 -1.85 6.59
CA ILE A 25 6.13 -2.72 6.55
C ILE A 25 4.87 -1.86 6.58
N GLY A 26 4.79 -0.88 7.48
CA GLY A 26 3.63 0.01 7.58
C GLY A 26 3.35 0.79 6.30
N SER A 27 4.38 1.40 5.73
CA SER A 27 4.26 2.21 4.51
C SER A 27 3.96 1.36 3.28
N LEU A 28 4.60 0.20 3.13
CA LEU A 28 4.38 -0.68 1.99
C LEU A 28 2.98 -1.32 2.04
N SER A 29 2.58 -1.84 3.21
CA SER A 29 1.25 -2.40 3.39
C SER A 29 0.14 -1.36 3.22
N GLY A 30 0.32 -0.16 3.77
CA GLY A 30 -0.62 0.95 3.58
C GLY A 30 -0.80 1.33 2.13
N ALA A 31 0.31 1.45 1.40
CA ALA A 31 0.28 1.72 -0.04
C ALA A 31 -0.47 0.62 -0.80
N LEU A 32 -0.18 -0.66 -0.53
CA LEU A 32 -0.84 -1.80 -1.18
C LEU A 32 -2.34 -1.90 -0.82
N ILE A 33 -2.73 -1.58 0.41
CA ILE A 33 -4.13 -1.62 0.84
C ILE A 33 -4.92 -0.44 0.27
N SER A 34 -4.26 0.71 0.05
CA SER A 34 -4.91 1.91 -0.50
C SER A 34 -5.55 1.70 -1.86
N PHE A 35 -5.01 0.73 -2.57
CA PHE A 35 -5.38 0.34 -3.90
C PHE A 35 -6.62 -0.56 -3.98
N ILE A 36 -6.93 -1.33 -2.93
CA ILE A 36 -8.08 -2.24 -2.86
C ILE A 36 -9.40 -1.54 -3.23
N PRO A 37 -9.80 -0.42 -2.59
CA PRO A 37 -11.06 0.24 -2.92
C PRO A 37 -11.08 0.75 -4.37
N PHE A 38 -9.94 1.16 -4.93
CA PHE A 38 -9.89 1.66 -6.30
C PHE A 38 -10.11 0.53 -7.32
N ILE A 39 -9.45 -0.61 -7.14
CA ILE A 39 -9.71 -1.82 -7.95
C ILE A 39 -11.17 -2.25 -7.82
N SER A 40 -11.70 -2.29 -6.59
CA SER A 40 -13.10 -2.69 -6.37
C SER A 40 -14.08 -1.82 -7.14
N LEU A 41 -13.88 -0.49 -7.14
CA LEU A 41 -14.73 0.46 -7.87
C LEU A 41 -14.65 0.29 -9.39
N ILE A 42 -13.49 -0.08 -9.93
CA ILE A 42 -13.33 -0.41 -11.35
C ILE A 42 -14.12 -1.70 -11.69
N ILE A 43 -13.97 -2.76 -10.88
CA ILE A 43 -14.62 -4.06 -11.12
C ILE A 43 -16.14 -3.96 -11.09
N ILE A 44 -16.71 -3.17 -10.17
CA ILE A 44 -18.18 -2.97 -10.09
C ILE A 44 -18.72 -1.96 -11.11
N GLY A 45 -17.87 -1.45 -12.01
CA GLY A 45 -18.26 -0.54 -13.09
C GLY A 45 -18.50 0.91 -12.68
N VAL A 46 -18.07 1.34 -11.49
CA VAL A 46 -18.14 2.75 -11.07
C VAL A 46 -17.10 3.58 -11.82
N TYR A 47 -15.93 3.00 -12.11
CA TYR A 47 -14.89 3.65 -12.91
C TYR A 47 -14.58 2.87 -14.18
N PRO A 48 -14.13 3.55 -15.26
CA PRO A 48 -13.74 2.90 -16.51
C PRO A 48 -12.56 1.94 -16.33
N MET A 49 -12.53 0.86 -17.11
CA MET A 49 -11.45 -0.14 -17.06
C MET A 49 -10.09 0.43 -17.48
N GLU A 50 -10.09 1.47 -18.31
CA GLU A 50 -8.88 2.18 -18.75
C GLU A 50 -8.10 2.76 -17.56
N TYR A 51 -8.76 3.03 -16.43
CA TYR A 51 -8.09 3.55 -15.23
C TYR A 51 -7.17 2.53 -14.56
N LEU A 52 -7.30 1.25 -14.91
CA LEU A 52 -6.41 0.20 -14.44
C LEU A 52 -4.96 0.44 -14.88
N ILE A 53 -4.71 1.09 -16.02
CA ILE A 53 -3.33 1.35 -16.48
C ILE A 53 -2.60 2.36 -15.56
N PHE A 54 -3.29 3.41 -15.14
CA PHE A 54 -2.74 4.40 -14.21
C PHE A 54 -2.49 3.77 -12.84
N TYR A 55 -3.40 2.90 -12.41
CA TYR A 55 -3.26 2.13 -11.19
C TYR A 55 -2.01 1.22 -11.24
N LEU A 56 -1.84 0.46 -12.31
CA LEU A 56 -0.69 -0.43 -12.47
C LEU A 56 0.61 0.36 -12.51
N GLY A 57 0.63 1.50 -13.22
CA GLY A 57 1.77 2.42 -13.22
C GLY A 57 2.13 2.94 -11.83
N ALA A 58 1.14 3.40 -11.06
CA ALA A 58 1.35 3.86 -9.69
C ALA A 58 1.89 2.75 -8.78
N LEU A 59 1.34 1.54 -8.90
CA LEU A 59 1.80 0.37 -8.15
C LEU A 59 3.26 0.04 -8.49
N THR A 60 3.63 0.04 -9.78
CA THR A 60 5.01 -0.17 -10.22
C THR A 60 5.96 0.87 -9.62
N ILE A 61 5.61 2.15 -9.64
CA ILE A 61 6.42 3.23 -9.06
C ILE A 61 6.61 3.01 -7.55
N ILE A 62 5.55 2.62 -6.84
CA ILE A 62 5.63 2.34 -5.39
C ILE A 62 6.55 1.15 -5.13
N ILE A 63 6.41 0.06 -5.88
CA ILE A 63 7.28 -1.12 -5.71
C ILE A 63 8.75 -0.75 -5.97
N ILE A 64 9.03 0.01 -7.04
CA ILE A 64 10.39 0.48 -7.35
C ILE A 64 10.93 1.34 -6.21
N ARG A 65 10.14 2.29 -5.70
CA ARG A 65 10.57 3.17 -4.60
C ARG A 65 10.83 2.39 -3.30
N HIS A 66 10.10 1.31 -3.07
CA HIS A 66 10.24 0.48 -1.89
C HIS A 66 11.21 -0.70 -2.06
N LYS A 67 11.84 -0.88 -3.23
CA LYS A 67 12.69 -2.03 -3.55
C LYS A 67 13.75 -2.34 -2.48
N GLU A 68 14.47 -1.32 -2.02
CA GLU A 68 15.51 -1.50 -0.99
C GLU A 68 14.91 -1.90 0.37
N ASN A 69 13.79 -1.29 0.75
CA ASN A 69 13.09 -1.64 1.97
C ASN A 69 12.55 -3.07 1.91
N ILE A 70 11.99 -3.49 0.77
CA ILE A 70 11.54 -4.87 0.51
C ILE A 70 12.72 -5.84 0.64
N LYS A 71 13.87 -5.52 0.05
CA LYS A 71 15.08 -6.34 0.14
C LYS A 71 15.54 -6.50 1.59
N LYS A 72 15.55 -5.42 2.37
CA LYS A 72 15.91 -5.47 3.80
C LYS A 72 14.89 -6.26 4.62
N LEU A 73 13.60 -6.15 4.31
CA LEU A 73 12.55 -6.94 4.95
C LEU A 73 12.72 -8.44 4.68
N ILE A 74 12.92 -8.84 3.43
CA ILE A 74 13.16 -10.24 3.05
C ILE A 74 14.40 -10.79 3.76
N ASN A 75 15.45 -9.97 3.87
CA ASN A 75 16.70 -10.36 4.52
C ASN A 75 16.70 -10.20 6.04
N ASN A 76 15.58 -9.78 6.65
CA ASN A 76 15.48 -9.45 8.09
C ASN A 76 16.51 -8.40 8.59
N ASN A 77 17.00 -7.53 7.70
CA ASN A 77 18.00 -6.50 7.98
C ASN A 77 17.40 -5.10 8.15
N GLU A 78 16.09 -5.03 8.38
CA GLU A 78 15.39 -3.76 8.48
C GLU A 78 15.55 -3.12 9.86
N ARG A 79 15.76 -1.81 9.88
CA ARG A 79 15.87 -1.04 11.13
C ARG A 79 14.53 -1.05 11.85
N LYS A 80 14.54 -1.49 13.10
CA LYS A 80 13.40 -1.42 14.01
C LYS A 80 13.43 -0.11 14.81
N PHE A 81 12.25 0.36 15.18
CA PHE A 81 12.02 1.41 16.17
C PHE A 81 12.11 0.86 17.59
#